data_AF-A0A7X3ZUT3-F1
#
_entry.id   AF-A0A7X3ZUT3-F1
#
_cell.length_a   1.000
_cell.length_b   1.000
_cell.length_c   1.000
_cell.angle_alpha   90.00
_cell.angle_beta   90.00
_cell.angle_gamma   90.00
#
_symmetry.space_group_name_H-M   'P 1'
#
loop_
_entity.id
_entity.type
_entity.pdbx_description
1 polymer ?
#
loop_
_entity_poly.entity_id
_entity_poly.type
_entity_poly.pdbx_seq_one_letter_code
_entity_poly.pdbx_strand_id
1 'polypeptide(L)'
;MRNGPELPRDERGITPAWMRRALQAGGADVPELADVSVEDVGVGAGQLAEVLRCRPGWKEGRPGLPASVIVKMPSRNARTRRVCRAMRLYKREYVFYRHIAPSAPVRSPKLICARYDIRRDDFVLVMEDLAGMVSEDILAGADAERAKSALRSIAALHAGHWNRTRRPPLSNVCEVIGTRIRVLLQIAYLKSLPHALDRFGDAFTPGTRRLAQDLAPRAADYLRDLLSGPSSFVHGDSYEPSIVKPSSVAASR
;
A
#
# COMPACT_ATOMS: atom_id res chain seq x y z
N MET A 1 17.33 -17.54 -8.04
CA MET A 1 17.54 -16.09 -7.77
C MET A 1 17.82 -15.91 -6.28
N ARG A 2 19.10 -15.86 -5.86
CA ARG A 2 19.53 -15.90 -4.45
C ARG A 2 20.11 -14.56 -3.92
N ASN A 3 20.10 -13.48 -4.70
CA ASN A 3 20.93 -12.30 -4.39
C ASN A 3 20.24 -11.18 -3.60
N GLY A 4 19.13 -11.46 -2.90
CA GLY A 4 18.49 -10.48 -2.01
C GLY A 4 18.77 -10.79 -0.54
N PRO A 5 18.74 -9.80 0.36
CA PRO A 5 18.92 -10.03 1.79
C PRO A 5 17.82 -10.96 2.33
N GLU A 6 18.07 -11.56 3.50
CA GLU A 6 17.04 -12.30 4.23
C GLU A 6 15.88 -11.40 4.66
N LEU A 7 14.72 -12.00 4.94
CA LEU A 7 13.58 -11.25 5.45
C LEU A 7 13.84 -10.88 6.92
N PRO A 8 13.97 -9.58 7.26
CA PRO A 8 14.10 -9.16 8.65
C PRO A 8 12.82 -9.48 9.42
N ARG A 9 12.96 -9.88 10.69
CA ARG A 9 11.81 -10.17 11.57
C ARG A 9 11.21 -8.91 12.18
N ASP A 10 12.07 -7.92 12.42
CA ASP A 10 11.77 -6.63 13.01
C ASP A 10 12.83 -5.60 12.58
N GLU A 11 12.69 -4.36 13.05
CA GLU A 11 13.61 -3.24 12.80
C GLU A 11 15.06 -3.55 13.18
N ARG A 12 15.31 -4.40 14.18
CA ARG A 12 16.68 -4.77 14.61
C ARG A 12 17.36 -5.68 13.59
N GLY A 13 16.59 -6.34 12.73
CA GLY A 13 17.10 -7.09 11.58
C GLY A 13 17.65 -6.20 10.47
N ILE A 14 17.34 -4.90 10.47
CA ILE A 14 17.83 -3.91 9.50
C ILE A 14 19.21 -3.43 9.96
N THR A 15 20.21 -4.27 9.75
CA THR A 15 21.62 -3.98 10.05
C THR A 15 22.31 -3.28 8.87
N PRO A 16 23.49 -2.66 9.06
CA PRO A 16 24.28 -2.08 7.96
C PRO A 16 24.58 -3.10 6.84
N ALA A 17 24.92 -4.34 7.23
CA ALA A 17 25.16 -5.43 6.28
C ALA A 17 23.90 -5.84 5.51
N TRP A 18 22.75 -5.89 6.20
CA TRP A 18 21.46 -6.17 5.58
C TRP A 18 21.07 -5.08 4.57
N MET A 19 21.19 -3.81 4.98
CA MET A 19 20.85 -2.65 4.15
C MET A 19 21.74 -2.60 2.91
N ARG A 20 23.06 -2.80 3.05
CA ARG A 20 23.99 -2.88 1.92
C ARG A 20 23.54 -3.92 0.89
N ARG A 21 23.23 -5.14 1.36
CA ARG A 21 22.75 -6.22 0.49
C ARG A 21 21.42 -5.88 -0.18
N ALA A 22 20.51 -5.21 0.52
CA ALA A 22 19.24 -4.76 -0.05
C ALA A 22 19.46 -3.77 -1.20
N LEU A 23 20.34 -2.79 -1.01
CA LEU A 23 20.66 -1.78 -2.03
C LEU A 23 21.38 -2.41 -3.24
N GLN A 24 22.33 -3.32 -2.98
CA GLN A 24 23.03 -4.08 -4.03
C GLN A 24 22.08 -4.98 -4.83
N ALA A 25 21.05 -5.55 -4.19
CA ALA A 25 20.03 -6.33 -4.89
C ALA A 25 19.21 -5.50 -5.89
N GLY A 26 19.17 -4.18 -5.70
CA GLY A 26 18.59 -3.23 -6.65
C GLY A 26 19.53 -2.82 -7.80
N GLY A 27 20.75 -3.36 -7.84
CA GLY A 27 21.74 -3.08 -8.87
C GLY A 27 22.67 -1.90 -8.57
N ALA A 28 22.58 -1.30 -7.38
CA ALA A 28 23.49 -0.22 -6.98
C ALA A 28 24.83 -0.78 -6.50
N ASP A 29 25.94 -0.27 -7.04
CA ASP A 29 27.25 -0.45 -6.40
C ASP A 29 27.37 0.55 -5.24
N VAL A 30 27.30 0.04 -4.01
CA VAL A 30 27.28 0.86 -2.80
C VAL A 30 28.46 0.55 -1.88
N PRO A 31 29.05 1.58 -1.27
CA PRO A 31 30.15 1.42 -0.33
C PRO A 31 29.68 0.73 0.96
N GLU A 32 30.62 0.52 1.88
CA GLU A 32 30.27 0.04 3.20
C GLU A 32 29.48 1.08 3.99
N LEU A 33 28.56 0.60 4.82
CA LEU A 33 27.84 1.41 5.80
C LEU A 33 28.55 1.27 7.15
N ALA A 34 28.71 2.39 7.86
CA ALA A 34 29.12 2.41 9.26
C ALA A 34 27.95 2.02 10.17
N ASP A 35 26.78 2.59 9.90
CA ASP A 35 25.55 2.37 10.65
C ASP A 35 24.32 2.47 9.74
N VAL A 36 23.16 2.23 10.33
CA VAL A 36 21.87 2.57 9.76
C VAL A 36 20.96 3.04 10.89
N SER A 37 20.41 4.24 10.76
CA SER A 37 19.35 4.70 11.65
C SER A 37 18.00 4.25 11.11
N VAL A 38 17.12 3.79 12.00
CA VAL A 38 15.79 3.30 11.65
C VAL A 38 14.77 4.09 12.45
N GLU A 39 13.85 4.72 11.75
CA GLU A 39 12.77 5.54 12.31
C GLU A 39 11.45 4.93 11.85
N ASP A 40 10.56 4.62 12.79
CA ASP A 40 9.19 4.26 12.45
C ASP A 40 8.44 5.52 12.02
N VAL A 41 8.09 5.59 10.73
CA VAL A 41 7.32 6.68 10.14
C VAL A 41 5.89 6.24 9.83
N GLY A 42 5.52 5.10 10.40
CA GLY A 42 4.18 4.58 10.40
C GLY A 42 3.25 5.40 11.29
N VAL A 43 2.73 6.53 10.78
CA VAL A 43 1.80 7.37 11.55
C VAL A 43 0.35 6.84 11.47
N GLY A 44 -0.31 6.72 12.63
CA GLY A 44 -1.78 6.61 12.76
C GLY A 44 -2.35 5.21 13.06
N ALA A 45 -3.62 5.16 13.49
CA ALA A 45 -4.37 3.92 13.64
C ALA A 45 -4.73 3.33 12.26
N GLY A 46 -4.60 2.01 12.09
CA GLY A 46 -5.01 1.32 10.86
C GLY A 46 -3.87 0.89 9.92
N GLN A 47 -2.62 1.00 10.36
CA GLN A 47 -1.48 0.53 9.56
C GLN A 47 -1.52 -0.98 9.35
N LEU A 48 -1.38 -1.40 8.10
CA LEU A 48 -1.41 -2.81 7.69
C LEU A 48 -0.02 -3.45 7.72
N ALA A 49 1.02 -2.63 7.67
CA ALA A 49 2.44 -3.00 7.58
C ALA A 49 3.26 -1.98 8.39
N GLU A 50 4.43 -2.41 8.87
CA GLU A 50 5.43 -1.49 9.42
C GLU A 50 6.03 -0.68 8.27
N VAL A 51 6.23 0.63 8.48
CA VAL A 51 6.81 1.54 7.48
C VAL A 51 7.97 2.29 8.13
N LEU A 52 9.18 1.84 7.82
CA LEU A 52 10.39 2.32 8.47
C LEU A 52 11.20 3.20 7.52
N ARG A 53 11.49 4.43 7.92
CA ARG A 53 12.49 5.26 7.24
C ARG A 53 13.86 4.89 7.76
N CYS A 54 14.71 4.45 6.85
CA CYS A 54 16.07 4.05 7.17
C CYS A 54 17.05 5.04 6.53
N ARG A 55 17.99 5.59 7.31
CA ARG A 55 19.07 6.46 6.79
C ARG A 55 20.41 5.71 6.89
N PRO A 56 20.99 5.30 5.76
CA PRO A 56 22.32 4.68 5.72
C PRO A 56 23.42 5.66 6.15
N GLY A 57 24.24 5.29 7.14
CA GLY A 57 25.47 6.00 7.46
C GLY A 57 26.62 5.50 6.58
N TRP A 58 26.87 6.18 5.46
CA TRP A 58 27.90 5.78 4.49
C TRP A 58 29.31 6.02 5.02
N LYS A 59 30.21 5.03 4.97
CA LYS A 59 31.63 5.21 5.34
C LYS A 59 32.37 6.14 4.36
N GLU A 60 31.96 6.10 3.10
CA GLU A 60 32.51 6.91 2.03
C GLU A 60 31.35 7.57 1.29
N GLY A 61 31.29 8.91 1.30
CA GLY A 61 30.27 9.66 0.58
C GLY A 61 30.53 9.61 -0.92
N ARG A 62 29.52 9.19 -1.71
CA ARG A 62 29.57 9.22 -3.18
C ARG A 62 28.29 9.84 -3.75
N PRO A 63 28.37 10.52 -4.91
CA PRO A 63 27.19 11.00 -5.61
C PRO A 63 26.21 9.86 -5.93
N GLY A 64 24.92 10.11 -5.81
CA GLY A 64 23.87 9.16 -6.15
C GLY A 64 23.52 8.13 -5.07
N LEU A 65 24.20 8.14 -3.92
CA LEU A 65 23.81 7.31 -2.78
C LEU A 65 22.51 7.85 -2.14
N PRO A 66 21.53 6.98 -1.80
CA PRO A 66 20.32 7.43 -1.15
C PRO A 66 20.63 7.95 0.27
N ALA A 67 20.12 9.15 0.57
CA ALA A 67 20.15 9.70 1.93
C ALA A 67 19.18 8.93 2.86
N SER A 68 18.09 8.42 2.31
CA SER A 68 17.13 7.58 3.01
C SER A 68 16.40 6.63 2.05
N VAL A 69 15.86 5.56 2.62
CA VAL A 69 14.96 4.61 1.95
C VAL A 69 13.81 4.25 2.89
N ILE A 70 12.68 3.84 2.31
CA ILE A 70 11.58 3.24 3.07
C ILE A 70 11.69 1.73 3.02
N VAL A 71 11.60 1.10 4.18
CA VAL A 71 11.50 -0.35 4.36
C VAL A 71 10.09 -0.68 4.86
N LYS A 72 9.36 -1.46 4.07
CA LYS A 72 8.03 -1.97 4.44
C LYS A 72 8.10 -3.45 4.81
N MET A 73 7.46 -3.81 5.91
CA MET A 73 7.46 -5.18 6.48
C MET A 73 6.10 -5.53 7.08
N PRO A 74 5.78 -6.82 7.32
CA PRO A 74 4.54 -7.22 7.97
C PRO A 74 4.33 -6.54 9.32
N SER A 75 3.09 -6.20 9.63
CA SER A 75 2.74 -5.61 10.93
C SER A 75 3.12 -6.55 12.08
N ARG A 76 3.65 -5.97 13.17
CA ARG A 76 3.94 -6.67 14.43
C ARG A 76 2.66 -7.03 15.20
N ASN A 77 1.54 -6.37 14.89
CA ASN A 77 0.25 -6.67 15.49
C ASN A 77 -0.33 -7.95 14.88
N ALA A 78 -0.43 -9.01 15.70
CA ALA A 78 -0.92 -10.32 15.25
C ALA A 78 -2.35 -10.28 14.67
N ARG A 79 -3.22 -9.37 15.15
CA ARG A 79 -4.59 -9.21 14.63
C ARG A 79 -4.55 -8.59 13.24
N THR A 80 -3.80 -7.50 13.06
CA THR A 80 -3.56 -6.88 11.76
C THR A 80 -2.97 -7.88 10.79
N ARG A 81 -1.91 -8.61 11.19
CA ARG A 81 -1.25 -9.60 10.34
C ARG A 81 -2.19 -10.72 9.88
N ARG A 82 -3.13 -11.17 10.74
CA ARG A 82 -4.19 -12.14 10.36
C ARG A 82 -5.13 -11.58 9.30
N VAL A 83 -5.56 -10.32 9.44
CA VAL A 83 -6.42 -9.63 8.46
C VAL A 83 -5.68 -9.46 7.13
N CYS A 84 -4.45 -8.96 7.16
CA CYS A 84 -3.60 -8.79 5.97
C CYS A 84 -3.40 -10.10 5.22
N ARG A 85 -3.17 -11.21 5.93
CA ARG A 85 -3.04 -12.55 5.34
C ARG A 85 -4.34 -13.03 4.70
N ALA A 86 -5.47 -12.88 5.39
CA ALA A 86 -6.78 -13.26 4.86
C ALA A 86 -7.11 -12.51 3.57
N MET A 87 -6.72 -11.24 3.49
CA MET A 87 -6.94 -10.36 2.33
C MET A 87 -5.77 -10.31 1.34
N ARG A 88 -4.69 -11.09 1.59
CA ARG A 88 -3.47 -11.17 0.78
C ARG A 88 -2.81 -9.80 0.50
N LEU A 89 -2.84 -8.88 1.47
CA LEU A 89 -2.41 -7.49 1.28
C LEU A 89 -0.91 -7.37 1.00
N TYR A 90 -0.07 -8.12 1.72
CA TYR A 90 1.39 -8.12 1.50
C TYR A 90 1.77 -8.66 0.13
N LYS A 91 1.13 -9.76 -0.30
CA LYS A 91 1.34 -10.33 -1.64
C LYS A 91 0.96 -9.33 -2.73
N ARG A 92 -0.14 -8.60 -2.54
CA ARG A 92 -0.63 -7.57 -3.49
C ARG A 92 0.36 -6.43 -3.62
N GLU A 93 0.85 -5.91 -2.49
CA GLU A 93 1.84 -4.84 -2.51
C GLU A 93 3.15 -5.30 -3.16
N TYR A 94 3.64 -6.50 -2.82
CA TYR A 94 4.79 -7.11 -3.47
C TYR A 94 4.62 -7.21 -4.99
N VAL A 95 3.49 -7.76 -5.46
CA VAL A 95 3.24 -7.92 -6.90
C VAL A 95 3.03 -6.58 -7.60
N PHE A 96 2.41 -5.60 -6.95
CA PHE A 96 2.29 -4.26 -7.50
C PHE A 96 3.66 -3.68 -7.80
N TYR A 97 4.52 -3.54 -6.79
CA TYR A 97 5.84 -2.92 -7.01
C TYR A 97 6.74 -3.75 -7.92
N ARG A 98 6.65 -5.08 -7.87
CA ARG A 98 7.54 -5.95 -8.66
C ARG A 98 7.11 -6.08 -10.12
N HIS A 99 5.81 -6.07 -10.41
CA HIS A 99 5.29 -6.48 -11.71
C HIS A 99 4.34 -5.49 -12.38
N ILE A 100 3.73 -4.54 -11.64
CA ILE A 100 2.73 -3.61 -12.19
C ILE A 100 3.29 -2.19 -12.25
N ALA A 101 3.92 -1.72 -11.18
CA ALA A 101 4.48 -0.38 -11.07
C ALA A 101 5.44 -0.01 -12.23
N PRO A 102 6.32 -0.90 -12.75
CA PRO A 102 7.21 -0.54 -13.86
C PRO A 102 6.52 -0.10 -15.15
N SER A 103 5.28 -0.55 -15.39
CA SER A 103 4.49 -0.20 -16.57
C SER A 103 3.24 0.61 -16.23
N ALA A 104 3.08 1.02 -14.97
CA ALA A 104 1.91 1.78 -14.55
C ALA A 104 1.98 3.21 -15.13
N PRO A 105 0.85 3.78 -15.60
CA PRO A 105 0.81 5.13 -16.17
C PRO A 105 0.91 6.24 -15.11
N VAL A 106 1.20 5.87 -13.86
CA VAL A 106 1.32 6.78 -12.71
C VAL A 106 2.62 6.50 -11.98
N ARG A 107 3.34 7.55 -11.58
CA ARG A 107 4.58 7.40 -10.82
C ARG A 107 4.28 6.80 -9.45
N SER A 108 5.02 5.76 -9.10
CA SER A 108 5.05 5.14 -7.77
C SER A 108 6.47 5.26 -7.20
N PRO A 109 6.67 5.15 -5.87
CA PRO A 109 8.01 5.05 -5.28
C PRO A 109 8.84 3.98 -6.01
N LYS A 110 10.07 4.31 -6.41
CA LYS A 110 10.95 3.35 -7.08
C LYS A 110 11.24 2.18 -6.14
N LEU A 111 11.02 0.96 -6.62
CA LEU A 111 11.39 -0.25 -5.90
C LEU A 111 12.90 -0.50 -6.05
N ILE A 112 13.61 -0.63 -4.93
CA ILE A 112 15.03 -0.98 -4.90
C ILE A 112 15.18 -2.49 -4.71
N CYS A 113 14.53 -3.06 -3.70
CA CYS A 113 14.58 -4.50 -3.44
C CYS A 113 13.21 -5.00 -2.99
N ALA A 114 12.82 -6.20 -3.44
CA ALA A 114 11.61 -6.88 -2.98
C ALA A 114 11.88 -8.36 -2.72
N ARG A 115 11.39 -8.85 -1.58
CA ARG A 115 11.33 -10.29 -1.26
C ARG A 115 9.94 -10.62 -0.74
N TYR A 116 9.47 -11.82 -1.06
CA TYR A 116 8.22 -12.38 -0.54
C TYR A 116 8.42 -13.86 -0.23
N ASP A 117 8.00 -14.29 0.95
CA ASP A 117 7.92 -15.69 1.36
C ASP A 117 6.45 -16.11 1.43
N ILE A 118 6.02 -16.89 0.44
CA ILE A 118 4.64 -17.36 0.32
C ILE A 118 4.21 -18.29 1.46
N ARG A 119 5.15 -19.00 2.11
CA ARG A 119 4.82 -19.93 3.21
C ARG A 119 4.53 -19.16 4.50
N ARG A 120 5.32 -18.12 4.77
CA ARG A 120 5.20 -17.30 5.98
C ARG A 120 4.25 -16.12 5.83
N ASP A 121 3.91 -15.75 4.58
CA ASP A 121 3.27 -14.49 4.21
C ASP A 121 4.06 -13.29 4.74
N ASP A 122 5.39 -13.40 4.66
CA ASP A 122 6.34 -12.34 5.00
C ASP A 122 6.84 -11.67 3.73
N PHE A 123 7.16 -10.39 3.85
CA PHE A 123 7.69 -9.62 2.74
C PHE A 123 8.65 -8.55 3.23
N VAL A 124 9.51 -8.06 2.34
CA VAL A 124 10.15 -6.77 2.54
C VAL A 124 10.17 -6.05 1.21
N LEU A 125 9.84 -4.76 1.25
CA LEU A 125 10.10 -3.84 0.15
C LEU A 125 11.07 -2.78 0.66
N VAL A 126 12.15 -2.58 -0.06
CA VAL A 126 13.04 -1.42 0.08
C VAL A 126 12.78 -0.53 -1.10
N MET A 127 12.40 0.71 -0.86
CA MET A 127 11.95 1.63 -1.90
C MET A 127 12.43 3.05 -1.64
N GLU A 128 12.36 3.87 -2.68
CA GLU A 128 12.59 5.31 -2.64
C GLU A 128 11.81 5.95 -1.49
N ASP A 129 12.51 6.74 -0.68
CA ASP A 129 11.88 7.63 0.28
C ASP A 129 11.41 8.88 -0.45
N LEU A 130 10.11 9.16 -0.37
CA LEU A 130 9.49 10.34 -0.93
C LEU A 130 9.60 11.55 0.02
N ALA A 131 10.65 11.59 0.85
CA ALA A 131 10.96 12.72 1.72
C ALA A 131 11.02 14.02 0.89
N GLY A 132 10.30 15.05 1.34
CA GLY A 132 10.15 16.31 0.62
C GLY A 132 8.98 16.35 -0.37
N MET A 133 8.27 15.23 -0.56
CA MET A 133 6.92 15.26 -1.12
C MET A 133 5.92 15.64 -0.01
N VAL A 134 4.90 16.40 -0.38
CA VAL A 134 3.84 16.84 0.53
C VAL A 134 2.55 16.10 0.20
N SER A 135 1.86 15.70 1.27
CA SER A 135 0.49 15.20 1.28
C SER A 135 -0.37 16.27 1.96
N GLU A 136 -1.59 16.47 1.48
CA GLU A 136 -2.54 17.39 2.12
C GLU A 136 -3.17 16.77 3.36
N ASP A 137 -3.67 17.63 4.24
CA ASP A 137 -4.53 17.22 5.35
C ASP A 137 -5.92 16.86 4.82
N ILE A 138 -6.38 15.63 5.11
CA ILE A 138 -7.71 15.13 4.75
C ILE A 138 -8.82 16.09 5.20
N LEU A 139 -8.63 16.75 6.35
CA LEU A 139 -9.63 17.65 6.91
C LEU A 139 -9.67 19.00 6.20
N ALA A 140 -8.53 19.45 5.66
CA ALA A 140 -8.46 20.68 4.89
C ALA A 140 -9.00 20.50 3.47
N GLY A 141 -8.87 19.29 2.92
CA GLY A 141 -9.25 18.95 1.55
C GLY A 141 -8.28 19.51 0.51
N ALA A 142 -8.47 19.14 -0.76
CA ALA A 142 -7.69 19.66 -1.88
C ALA A 142 -8.40 20.82 -2.60
N ASP A 143 -7.60 21.73 -3.16
CA ASP A 143 -8.09 22.68 -4.16
C ASP A 143 -8.51 21.98 -5.46
N ALA A 144 -9.25 22.70 -6.30
CA ALA A 144 -9.82 22.16 -7.53
C ALA A 144 -8.76 21.62 -8.52
N GLU A 145 -7.59 22.27 -8.63
CA GLU A 145 -6.54 21.84 -9.56
C GLU A 145 -5.83 20.57 -9.05
N ARG A 146 -5.67 20.43 -7.74
CA ARG A 146 -5.17 19.22 -7.09
C ARG A 146 -6.16 18.07 -7.23
N ALA A 147 -7.44 18.29 -6.94
CA ALA A 147 -8.48 17.28 -7.14
C ALA A 147 -8.50 16.79 -8.60
N LYS A 148 -8.42 17.72 -9.57
CA LYS A 148 -8.34 17.40 -11.00
C LYS A 148 -7.08 16.60 -11.37
N SER A 149 -5.93 16.95 -10.78
CA SER A 149 -4.67 16.20 -10.97
C SER A 149 -4.76 14.77 -10.41
N ALA A 150 -5.39 14.60 -9.25
CA ALA A 150 -5.65 13.29 -8.65
C ALA A 150 -6.59 12.44 -9.52
N LEU A 151 -7.72 13.03 -9.93
CA LEU A 151 -8.69 12.37 -10.82
C LEU A 151 -8.07 11.96 -12.15
N ARG A 152 -7.20 12.78 -12.75
CA ARG A 152 -6.46 12.41 -13.97
C ARG A 152 -5.54 11.20 -13.75
N SER A 153 -4.89 11.10 -12.60
CA SER A 153 -4.01 9.98 -12.27
C SER A 153 -4.83 8.68 -12.10
N ILE A 154 -5.97 8.76 -11.41
CA ILE A 154 -6.91 7.64 -11.26
C ILE A 154 -7.46 7.22 -12.63
N ALA A 155 -7.89 8.19 -13.46
CA ALA A 155 -8.39 7.92 -14.80
C ALA A 155 -7.33 7.26 -15.69
N ALA A 156 -6.07 7.71 -15.64
CA ALA A 156 -4.97 7.10 -16.38
C ALA A 156 -4.73 5.65 -15.93
N LEU A 157 -4.72 5.40 -14.62
CA LEU A 157 -4.57 4.05 -14.06
C LEU A 157 -5.69 3.11 -14.54
N HIS A 158 -6.93 3.61 -14.51
CA HIS A 158 -8.10 2.86 -14.97
C HIS A 158 -8.07 2.61 -16.47
N ALA A 159 -7.71 3.61 -17.28
CA ALA A 159 -7.63 3.49 -18.73
C ALA A 159 -6.57 2.45 -19.16
N GLY A 160 -5.41 2.44 -18.49
CA GLY A 160 -4.31 1.49 -18.79
C GLY A 160 -4.69 0.02 -18.61
N HIS A 161 -5.69 -0.28 -17.76
CA HIS A 161 -6.05 -1.64 -17.37
C HIS A 161 -7.52 -2.00 -17.67
N TRP A 162 -8.24 -1.15 -18.39
CA TRP A 162 -9.66 -1.33 -18.68
C TRP A 162 -9.93 -2.68 -19.38
N ASN A 163 -10.76 -3.52 -18.75
CA ASN A 163 -11.10 -4.88 -19.14
C ASN A 163 -9.89 -5.82 -19.38
N ARG A 164 -8.75 -5.53 -18.75
CA ARG A 164 -7.50 -6.32 -18.88
C ARG A 164 -7.01 -6.93 -17.57
N THR A 165 -7.79 -6.81 -16.49
CA THR A 165 -7.45 -7.29 -15.14
C THR A 165 -7.35 -8.81 -15.01
N ARG A 166 -7.99 -9.57 -15.93
CA ARG A 166 -7.96 -11.04 -15.97
C ARG A 166 -6.70 -11.62 -16.63
N ARG A 167 -5.69 -10.80 -16.92
CA ARG A 167 -4.39 -11.26 -17.46
C ARG A 167 -3.29 -11.19 -16.39
N PRO A 168 -2.27 -12.06 -16.42
CA PRO A 168 -1.09 -11.90 -15.57
C PRO A 168 -0.40 -10.55 -15.83
N PRO A 169 0.19 -9.90 -14.81
CA PRO A 169 0.29 -10.34 -13.41
C PRO A 169 -0.99 -10.12 -12.56
N LEU A 170 -1.95 -9.32 -13.03
CA LEU A 170 -3.13 -8.88 -12.26
C LEU A 170 -4.07 -10.02 -11.86
N SER A 171 -4.36 -10.94 -12.78
CA SER A 171 -5.26 -12.09 -12.57
C SER A 171 -4.91 -12.98 -11.37
N ASN A 172 -3.64 -13.03 -10.99
CA ASN A 172 -3.15 -13.99 -10.01
C ASN A 172 -3.16 -13.46 -8.57
N VAL A 173 -3.34 -12.14 -8.39
CA VAL A 173 -3.02 -11.50 -7.10
C VAL A 173 -3.97 -10.36 -6.71
N CYS A 174 -4.67 -9.72 -7.64
CA CYS A 174 -5.31 -8.42 -7.38
C CYS A 174 -6.84 -8.44 -7.24
N GLU A 175 -7.50 -9.61 -7.19
CA GLU A 175 -8.94 -9.64 -6.96
C GLU A 175 -9.26 -9.34 -5.48
N VAL A 176 -9.53 -8.06 -5.19
CA VAL A 176 -9.76 -7.53 -3.82
C VAL A 176 -11.03 -8.11 -3.21
N ILE A 177 -12.08 -8.26 -4.02
CA ILE A 177 -13.42 -8.66 -3.59
C ILE A 177 -13.80 -9.92 -4.38
N GLY A 178 -12.96 -10.95 -4.33
CA GLY A 178 -13.29 -12.27 -4.88
C GLY A 178 -14.40 -12.96 -4.09
N THR A 179 -14.94 -14.07 -4.61
CA THR A 179 -16.10 -14.76 -4.02
C THR A 179 -15.97 -15.03 -2.52
N ARG A 180 -14.82 -15.54 -2.06
CA ARG A 180 -14.58 -15.81 -0.63
C ARG A 180 -14.60 -14.54 0.22
N ILE A 181 -14.03 -13.44 -0.28
CA ILE A 181 -13.99 -12.17 0.44
C ILE A 181 -15.39 -11.55 0.53
N ARG A 182 -16.22 -11.65 -0.53
CA ARG A 182 -17.62 -11.18 -0.50
C ARG A 182 -18.42 -11.81 0.63
N VAL A 183 -18.30 -13.13 0.80
CA VAL A 183 -18.98 -13.85 1.89
C VAL A 183 -18.48 -13.37 3.26
N LEU A 184 -17.16 -13.20 3.42
CA LEU A 184 -16.60 -12.68 4.67
C LEU A 184 -17.06 -11.26 4.97
N LEU A 185 -17.14 -10.39 3.95
CA LEU A 185 -17.64 -9.02 4.09
C LEU A 185 -19.12 -9.00 4.47
N GLN A 186 -19.96 -9.86 3.91
CA GLN A 186 -21.36 -9.98 4.31
C GLN A 186 -21.50 -10.40 5.78
N ILE A 187 -20.75 -11.42 6.22
CA ILE A 187 -20.75 -11.85 7.62
C ILE A 187 -20.27 -10.73 8.53
N ALA A 188 -19.20 -10.02 8.14
CA ALA A 188 -18.67 -8.89 8.90
C ALA A 188 -19.69 -7.75 8.97
N TYR A 189 -20.38 -7.45 7.87
CA TYR A 189 -21.43 -6.44 7.81
C TYR A 189 -22.60 -6.79 8.74
N LEU A 190 -23.13 -8.01 8.62
CA LEU A 190 -24.22 -8.52 9.46
C LEU A 190 -23.88 -8.45 10.95
N LYS A 191 -22.67 -8.84 11.34
CA LYS A 191 -22.21 -8.80 12.73
C LYS A 191 -21.96 -7.37 13.23
N SER A 192 -21.46 -6.49 12.37
CA SER A 192 -21.08 -5.13 12.76
C SER A 192 -22.26 -4.16 12.77
N LEU A 193 -23.30 -4.40 11.96
CA LEU A 193 -24.42 -3.47 11.82
C LEU A 193 -25.14 -3.16 13.15
N PRO A 194 -25.49 -4.12 14.02
CA PRO A 194 -26.11 -3.80 15.30
C PRO A 194 -25.23 -2.89 16.16
N HIS A 195 -23.93 -3.17 16.25
CA HIS A 195 -22.98 -2.34 16.99
C HIS A 195 -22.81 -0.94 16.37
N ALA A 196 -22.84 -0.84 15.04
CA ALA A 196 -22.77 0.44 14.35
C ALA A 196 -24.04 1.28 14.58
N LEU A 197 -25.22 0.65 14.57
CA LEU A 197 -26.50 1.33 14.83
C LEU A 197 -26.67 1.73 16.30
N ASP A 198 -26.12 0.95 17.23
CA ASP A 198 -26.08 1.27 18.66
C ASP A 198 -25.15 2.46 18.92
N ARG A 199 -23.92 2.41 18.38
CA ARG A 199 -22.90 3.43 18.65
C ARG A 199 -23.05 4.71 17.83
N PHE A 200 -23.54 4.61 16.60
CA PHE A 200 -23.59 5.70 15.63
C PHE A 200 -25.00 5.92 15.08
N GLY A 201 -26.02 5.48 15.82
CA GLY A 201 -27.42 5.48 15.36
C GLY A 201 -27.92 6.84 14.86
N ASP A 202 -27.46 7.92 15.46
CA ASP A 202 -27.83 9.31 15.13
C ASP A 202 -27.26 9.76 13.77
N ALA A 203 -26.20 9.11 13.28
CA ALA A 203 -25.66 9.37 11.94
C ALA A 203 -26.51 8.73 10.82
N PHE A 204 -27.50 7.88 11.17
CA PHE A 204 -28.38 7.24 10.21
C PHE A 204 -29.74 7.93 10.17
N THR A 205 -30.09 8.48 9.00
CA THR A 205 -31.48 8.85 8.72
C THR A 205 -32.35 7.58 8.69
N PRO A 206 -33.69 7.70 8.83
CA PRO A 206 -34.58 6.54 8.69
C PRO A 206 -34.36 5.78 7.38
N GLY A 207 -34.07 6.50 6.29
CA GLY A 207 -33.78 5.92 4.98
C GLY A 207 -32.46 5.15 4.95
N THR A 208 -31.35 5.73 5.46
CA THR A 208 -30.05 5.03 5.44
C THR A 208 -30.01 3.86 6.43
N ARG A 209 -30.73 3.95 7.56
CA ARG A 209 -30.91 2.83 8.49
C ARG A 209 -31.59 1.65 7.82
N ARG A 210 -32.72 1.89 7.15
CA ARG A 210 -33.45 0.86 6.42
C ARG A 210 -32.57 0.25 5.32
N LEU A 211 -31.89 1.10 4.53
CA LEU A 211 -30.97 0.62 3.49
C LEU A 211 -29.86 -0.27 4.06
N ALA A 212 -29.27 0.12 5.19
CA ALA A 212 -28.23 -0.68 5.83
C ALA A 212 -28.76 -2.05 6.28
N GLN A 213 -29.95 -2.09 6.87
CA GLN A 213 -30.60 -3.33 7.27
C GLN A 213 -30.97 -4.21 6.06
N ASP A 214 -31.51 -3.62 4.99
CA ASP A 214 -31.91 -4.31 3.76
C ASP A 214 -30.72 -4.83 2.94
N LEU A 215 -29.56 -4.18 3.05
CA LEU A 215 -28.30 -4.59 2.43
C LEU A 215 -27.65 -5.75 3.18
N ALA A 216 -27.79 -5.79 4.51
CA ALA A 216 -27.09 -6.74 5.37
C ALA A 216 -27.18 -8.21 4.92
N PRO A 217 -28.37 -8.78 4.61
CA PRO A 217 -28.47 -10.17 4.17
C PRO A 217 -28.01 -10.41 2.72
N ARG A 218 -27.80 -9.36 1.93
CA ARG A 218 -27.54 -9.43 0.47
C ARG A 218 -26.23 -8.77 0.05
N ALA A 219 -25.38 -8.37 0.99
CA ALA A 219 -24.17 -7.60 0.70
C ALA A 219 -23.24 -8.32 -0.29
N ALA A 220 -23.10 -9.65 -0.22
CA ALA A 220 -22.27 -10.41 -1.15
C ALA A 220 -22.84 -10.43 -2.57
N ASP A 221 -24.16 -10.58 -2.71
CA ASP A 221 -24.86 -10.56 -4.00
C ASP A 221 -24.81 -9.16 -4.62
N TYR A 222 -25.06 -8.13 -3.82
CA TYR A 222 -24.93 -6.74 -4.25
C TYR A 222 -23.52 -6.44 -4.77
N LEU A 223 -22.48 -6.86 -4.04
CA LEU A 223 -21.08 -6.71 -4.50
C LEU A 223 -20.79 -7.52 -5.77
N ARG A 224 -21.38 -8.72 -5.93
CA ARG A 224 -21.23 -9.49 -7.18
C ARG A 224 -21.80 -8.71 -8.36
N ASP A 225 -23.00 -8.18 -8.21
CA ASP A 225 -23.71 -7.51 -9.29
C ASP A 225 -23.05 -6.15 -9.60
N LEU A 226 -22.60 -5.41 -8.58
CA LEU A 226 -21.81 -4.19 -8.75
C LEU A 226 -20.51 -4.44 -9.54
N LEU A 227 -19.89 -5.60 -9.36
CA LEU A 227 -18.63 -5.98 -9.99
C LEU A 227 -18.82 -6.75 -11.32
N SER A 228 -20.05 -6.91 -11.81
CA SER A 228 -20.33 -7.63 -13.07
C SER A 228 -20.04 -6.79 -14.31
N GLY A 229 -19.89 -5.47 -14.14
CA GLY A 229 -19.56 -4.54 -15.20
C GLY A 229 -18.10 -4.60 -15.66
N PRO A 230 -17.65 -3.60 -16.45
CA PRO A 230 -16.26 -3.47 -16.81
C PRO A 230 -15.34 -3.43 -15.59
N SER A 231 -14.16 -4.02 -15.71
CA SER A 231 -13.18 -4.08 -14.62
C SER A 231 -11.91 -3.34 -14.98
N SER A 232 -11.32 -2.66 -14.00
CA SER A 232 -9.98 -2.09 -14.15
C SER A 232 -9.16 -2.26 -12.88
N PHE A 233 -7.86 -2.01 -12.98
CA PHE A 233 -6.99 -1.99 -11.81
C PHE A 233 -7.26 -0.73 -11.01
N VAL A 234 -7.62 -0.92 -9.74
CA VAL A 234 -7.93 0.16 -8.80
C VAL A 234 -6.87 0.19 -7.71
N HIS A 235 -6.51 1.39 -7.24
CA HIS A 235 -5.63 1.54 -6.08
C HIS A 235 -6.25 0.89 -4.83
N GLY A 236 -7.57 1.07 -4.65
CA GLY A 236 -8.34 0.50 -3.54
C GLY A 236 -8.36 1.35 -2.27
N ASP A 237 -7.57 2.42 -2.23
CA ASP A 237 -7.52 3.37 -1.12
C ASP A 237 -7.09 4.77 -1.63
N SER A 238 -7.78 5.29 -2.64
CA SER A 238 -7.46 6.58 -3.26
C SER A 238 -8.16 7.70 -2.52
N TYR A 239 -7.45 8.32 -1.59
CA TYR A 239 -7.81 9.56 -0.90
C TYR A 239 -6.62 10.52 -0.96
N GLU A 240 -6.84 11.81 -0.73
CA GLU A 240 -5.85 12.87 -0.99
C GLU A 240 -4.43 12.59 -0.46
N PRO A 241 -4.24 12.11 0.77
CA PRO A 241 -2.92 11.73 1.28
C PRO A 241 -2.18 10.62 0.56
N SER A 242 -2.89 9.77 -0.18
CA SER A 242 -2.27 8.71 -0.98
C SER A 242 -1.65 9.26 -2.27
N ILE A 243 -1.78 10.57 -2.54
CA ILE A 243 -1.26 11.24 -3.73
C ILE A 243 -0.34 12.39 -3.29
N VAL A 244 0.96 12.22 -3.53
CA VAL A 244 1.97 13.18 -3.08
C VAL A 244 2.59 13.95 -4.25
N LYS A 245 3.00 15.20 -4.01
CA LYS A 245 3.68 16.06 -4.98
C LYS A 245 4.95 16.67 -4.40
N PRO A 246 5.92 17.10 -5.24
CA PRO A 246 7.09 17.83 -4.75
C PRO A 246 6.66 19.07 -3.95
N SER A 247 7.34 19.37 -2.85
CA SER A 247 7.13 20.63 -2.15
C SER A 247 7.41 21.81 -3.09
N SER A 248 6.60 22.86 -3.01
CA SER A 248 6.82 24.10 -3.78
C SER A 248 8.14 24.79 -3.45
N VAL A 249 8.78 24.40 -2.33
CA VAL A 249 10.09 24.90 -1.88
C VAL A 249 11.26 24.20 -2.61
N ALA A 250 11.04 23.03 -3.22
CA ALA A 250 12.09 22.27 -3.93
C ALA A 250 12.22 22.63 -5.42
N ALA A 251 11.33 23.48 -5.97
CA ALA A 251 11.35 23.87 -7.39
C ALA A 251 12.39 24.96 -7.74
N SER A 252 13.19 25.39 -6.77
CA SER A 252 14.17 26.49 -6.90
C SER A 252 15.62 26.08 -6.63
N ARG A 253 15.99 24.81 -6.84
CA ARG A 253 17.40 24.37 -6.84
C ARG A 253 17.73 23.52 -8.05
#